data_AF-A0A919EBR2-F1
#
_entry.id   AF-A0A919EBR2-F1
#
_cell.length_a   1.000
_cell.length_b   1.000
_cell.length_c   1.000
_cell.angle_alpha   90.00
_cell.angle_beta   90.00
_cell.angle_gamma   90.00
#
_symmetry.space_group_name_H-M   'P 1'
#
loop_
_entity.id
_entity.type
_entity.pdbx_description
1 polymer ?
#
loop_
_entity_poly.entity_id
_entity_poly.type
_entity_poly.pdbx_seq_one_letter_code
_entity_poly.pdbx_strand_id
1 'polypeptide(L)'
;MEVPTPPAGTGGPADPAGATAPVLDPLAHVRSEADPATDVYLTGTVFLDIIFTGLDSAPVRGTESWARGMGSSPGGIANMATALARLGLRTSLAAAFGDDKYGEYCWEALEQGEGIDLTPSRVVPGWHSPVTVSMAYEGERTMVSHGHEAPPPEEPAPECPPPARACVALLEPGRPQEWIERAARRGSRVFADVGWDESGRWDPADLAVLERCEAFLPNAEEAMRYTRTDCPRAAARALADKVPLAVVTMGERGAYAVDGRTGETAEVPAITVEALDPTGAGDVFVAGFVTGALAGWPLADRLAFAGLTAALSVQEFGGSLSAPGWVEIAAWWQHVRSFDDQSPATLRRYAFLDGVLPAAARPWPLRRALPTLGFRRA
;
A
#
# COMPACT_ATOMS: atom_id res chain seq x y z
N MET A 1 -3.48 2.49 -23.43
CA MET A 1 -2.09 2.06 -23.67
C MET A 1 -2.10 0.58 -23.34
N GLU A 2 -2.16 -0.30 -24.33
CA GLU A 2 -2.16 -1.76 -24.11
C GLU A 2 -0.71 -2.24 -23.94
N VAL A 3 -0.46 -3.03 -22.89
CA VAL A 3 0.82 -3.69 -22.63
C VAL A 3 0.61 -5.18 -22.93
N PRO A 4 1.41 -5.85 -23.79
CA PRO A 4 1.16 -7.24 -24.13
C PRO A 4 1.60 -8.20 -23.01
N THR A 5 0.82 -9.27 -22.81
CA THR A 5 1.06 -10.38 -21.88
C THR A 5 2.34 -11.17 -22.26
N PRO A 6 3.20 -11.59 -21.31
CA PRO A 6 4.48 -12.23 -21.62
C PRO A 6 4.35 -13.71 -22.07
N PRO A 7 5.29 -14.23 -22.89
CA PRO A 7 5.28 -15.63 -23.31
C PRO A 7 5.76 -16.57 -22.18
N ALA A 8 5.21 -17.78 -22.14
CA ALA A 8 5.57 -18.83 -21.18
C ALA A 8 7.05 -19.26 -21.33
N GLY A 9 7.89 -18.91 -20.36
CA GLY A 9 9.32 -19.23 -20.35
C GLY A 9 9.64 -20.55 -19.64
N THR A 10 10.28 -21.47 -20.36
CA THR A 10 10.85 -22.74 -19.86
C THR A 10 12.09 -22.51 -18.96
N GLY A 11 12.21 -23.31 -17.89
CA GLY A 11 13.17 -23.14 -16.80
C GLY A 11 14.67 -23.12 -17.16
N GLY A 12 15.38 -22.20 -16.51
CA GLY A 12 16.85 -22.10 -16.44
C GLY A 12 17.34 -22.10 -14.97
N PRO A 13 18.64 -22.33 -14.74
CA PRO A 13 19.18 -22.92 -13.51
C PRO A 13 19.16 -21.98 -12.30
N ALA A 14 19.16 -22.60 -11.11
CA ALA A 14 19.12 -21.94 -9.81
C ALA A 14 20.35 -21.05 -9.54
N ASP A 15 20.09 -19.81 -9.14
CA ASP A 15 21.10 -18.83 -8.67
C ASP A 15 21.58 -19.25 -7.25
N PRO A 16 22.89 -19.15 -6.94
CA PRO A 16 23.44 -19.61 -5.67
C PRO A 16 23.05 -18.66 -4.53
N ALA A 17 22.75 -19.25 -3.37
CA ALA A 17 22.34 -18.59 -2.15
C ALA A 17 23.38 -17.56 -1.64
N GLY A 18 22.89 -16.42 -1.11
CA GLY A 18 23.56 -15.74 0.01
C GLY A 18 23.93 -14.26 -0.13
N ALA A 19 23.67 -13.58 -1.25
CA ALA A 19 23.86 -12.13 -1.33
C ALA A 19 22.49 -11.44 -1.44
N THR A 20 21.95 -10.97 -0.31
CA THR A 20 20.85 -9.98 -0.31
C THR A 20 21.33 -8.76 -1.08
N ALA A 21 20.79 -8.55 -2.28
CA ALA A 21 21.06 -7.34 -3.05
C ALA A 21 20.74 -6.12 -2.16
N PRO A 22 21.53 -5.04 -2.19
CA PRO A 22 21.21 -3.85 -1.43
C PRO A 22 19.85 -3.33 -1.91
N VAL A 23 18.84 -3.39 -1.05
CA VAL A 23 17.58 -2.68 -1.23
C VAL A 23 17.93 -1.20 -1.34
N LEU A 24 17.47 -0.54 -2.40
CA LEU A 24 17.68 0.88 -2.56
C LEU A 24 17.07 1.61 -1.37
N ASP A 25 17.86 2.47 -0.73
CA ASP A 25 17.43 3.27 0.41
C ASP A 25 17.04 4.67 -0.06
N PRO A 26 15.73 4.96 -0.26
CA PRO A 26 15.29 6.26 -0.75
C PRO A 26 15.47 7.39 0.26
N LEU A 27 15.86 7.06 1.50
CA LEU A 27 16.04 8.02 2.59
C LEU A 27 17.51 8.26 2.92
N ALA A 28 18.45 7.63 2.20
CA ALA A 28 19.87 7.71 2.51
C ALA A 28 20.42 9.16 2.62
N HIS A 29 19.88 10.09 1.82
CA HIS A 29 20.29 11.50 1.83
C HIS A 29 19.63 12.36 2.92
N VAL A 30 18.57 11.85 3.56
CA VAL A 30 17.82 12.56 4.61
C VAL A 30 17.94 11.92 5.99
N ARG A 31 18.45 10.69 6.09
CA ARG A 31 18.62 9.98 7.36
C ARG A 31 19.87 10.48 8.10
N SER A 32 19.73 10.65 9.40
CA SER A 32 20.77 11.04 10.35
C SER A 32 20.86 10.03 11.51
N GLU A 33 21.95 10.06 12.27
CA GLU A 33 22.12 9.19 13.46
C GLU A 33 21.12 9.51 14.59
N ALA A 34 20.52 10.71 14.58
CA ALA A 34 19.52 11.13 15.55
C ALA A 34 18.09 10.70 15.18
N ASP A 35 17.88 10.21 13.95
CA ASP A 35 16.57 9.71 13.52
C ASP A 35 16.22 8.40 14.24
N PRO A 36 14.91 8.13 14.46
CA PRO A 36 14.47 6.85 14.97
C PRO A 36 14.90 5.70 14.06
N ALA A 37 15.09 4.52 14.65
CA ALA A 37 15.46 3.31 13.89
C ALA A 37 14.38 2.91 12.87
N THR A 38 13.12 3.21 13.18
CA THR A 38 11.95 2.93 12.33
C THR A 38 11.62 4.14 11.46
N ASP A 39 11.53 3.93 10.16
CA ASP A 39 11.06 4.96 9.22
C ASP A 39 9.54 5.08 9.30
N VAL A 40 8.81 3.96 9.26
CA VAL A 40 7.34 3.95 9.29
C VAL A 40 6.80 2.90 10.25
N TYR A 41 5.93 3.34 11.15
CA TYR A 41 5.14 2.48 12.03
C TYR A 41 3.69 2.34 11.52
N LEU A 42 3.15 1.13 11.54
CA LEU A 42 1.77 0.84 11.22
C LEU A 42 1.12 0.00 12.32
N THR A 43 -0.19 0.13 12.45
CA THR A 43 -1.01 -0.75 13.29
C THR A 43 -2.34 -1.01 12.62
N GLY A 44 -2.86 -2.23 12.77
CA GLY A 44 -4.12 -2.62 12.17
C GLY A 44 -4.30 -4.13 12.09
N THR A 45 -5.38 -4.54 11.44
CA THR A 45 -5.70 -5.97 11.26
C THR A 45 -4.93 -6.54 10.08
N VAL A 46 -4.26 -7.67 10.32
CA VAL A 46 -3.69 -8.51 9.27
C VAL A 46 -4.71 -9.60 8.95
N PHE A 47 -5.02 -9.75 7.67
CA PHE A 47 -5.83 -10.83 7.14
C PHE A 47 -4.93 -11.85 6.44
N LEU A 48 -5.37 -13.10 6.37
CA LEU A 48 -4.96 -13.96 5.26
C LEU A 48 -5.89 -13.68 4.08
N ASP A 49 -5.34 -13.12 3.01
CA ASP A 49 -6.08 -12.90 1.77
C ASP A 49 -5.98 -14.15 0.89
N ILE A 50 -7.12 -14.58 0.34
CA ILE A 50 -7.24 -15.57 -0.73
C ILE A 50 -7.78 -14.84 -1.95
N ILE A 51 -6.98 -14.77 -3.01
CA ILE A 51 -7.24 -13.88 -4.14
C ILE A 51 -7.51 -14.72 -5.37
N PHE A 52 -8.72 -14.63 -5.93
CA PHE A 52 -9.07 -15.26 -7.21
C PHE A 52 -8.94 -14.24 -8.35
N THR A 53 -8.22 -14.62 -9.39
CA THR A 53 -8.04 -13.80 -10.61
C THR A 53 -8.45 -14.56 -11.86
N GLY A 54 -8.67 -13.81 -12.93
CA GLY A 54 -9.08 -14.38 -14.22
C GLY A 54 -10.48 -14.98 -14.18
N LEU A 55 -11.40 -14.36 -13.44
CA LEU A 55 -12.83 -14.61 -13.54
C LEU A 55 -13.39 -13.75 -14.68
N ASP A 56 -14.19 -14.36 -15.56
CA ASP A 56 -14.79 -13.65 -16.70
C ASP A 56 -15.99 -12.78 -16.29
N SER A 57 -16.66 -13.13 -15.18
CA SER A 57 -17.83 -12.42 -14.67
C SER A 57 -18.00 -12.66 -13.17
N ALA A 58 -18.88 -11.88 -12.54
CA ALA A 58 -19.31 -12.09 -11.17
C ALA A 58 -19.81 -13.53 -10.93
N PRO A 59 -19.50 -14.15 -9.77
CA PRO A 59 -20.07 -15.45 -9.41
C PRO A 59 -21.60 -15.39 -9.32
N VAL A 60 -22.28 -16.35 -9.95
CA VAL A 60 -23.75 -16.41 -9.99
C VAL A 60 -24.26 -17.39 -8.93
N ARG A 61 -25.27 -16.96 -8.17
CA ARG A 61 -25.90 -17.79 -7.12
C ARG A 61 -26.36 -19.14 -7.68
N GLY A 62 -26.00 -20.23 -6.99
CA GLY A 62 -26.38 -21.59 -7.38
C GLY A 62 -25.57 -22.17 -8.54
N THR A 63 -24.50 -21.49 -8.98
CA THR A 63 -23.56 -21.98 -10.00
C THR A 63 -22.17 -22.13 -9.42
N GLU A 64 -21.30 -22.84 -10.13
CA GLU A 64 -19.87 -22.91 -9.85
C GLU A 64 -19.11 -22.02 -10.85
N SER A 65 -18.19 -21.20 -10.35
CA SER A 65 -17.31 -20.36 -11.16
C SER A 65 -15.86 -20.81 -10.98
N TRP A 66 -15.13 -20.93 -12.09
CA TRP A 66 -13.75 -21.40 -12.10
C TRP A 66 -12.82 -20.22 -12.38
N ALA A 67 -12.02 -19.84 -11.38
CA ALA A 67 -10.96 -18.85 -11.56
C ALA A 67 -9.75 -19.46 -12.27
N ARG A 68 -9.09 -18.69 -13.13
CA ARG A 68 -7.85 -19.13 -13.82
C ARG A 68 -6.62 -19.02 -12.92
N GLY A 69 -6.65 -18.11 -11.95
CA GLY A 69 -5.57 -17.90 -11.00
C GLY A 69 -6.08 -17.84 -9.56
N MET A 70 -5.21 -18.22 -8.64
CA MET A 70 -5.45 -18.10 -7.20
C MET A 70 -4.14 -17.70 -6.50
N GLY A 71 -4.26 -16.78 -5.56
CA GLY A 71 -3.20 -16.33 -4.68
C GLY A 71 -3.54 -16.46 -3.20
N SER A 72 -2.53 -16.56 -2.34
CA SER A 72 -2.66 -16.39 -0.89
C SER A 72 -1.54 -15.51 -0.36
N SER A 73 -1.87 -14.58 0.54
CA SER A 73 -0.91 -13.64 1.10
C SER A 73 -1.40 -12.93 2.36
N PRO A 74 -0.51 -12.30 3.15
CA PRO A 74 -0.92 -11.30 4.13
C PRO A 74 -1.74 -10.18 3.47
N GLY A 75 -2.81 -9.75 4.12
CA GLY A 75 -3.74 -8.74 3.68
C GLY A 75 -4.05 -7.69 4.75
N GLY A 76 -4.97 -6.77 4.45
CA GLY A 76 -5.29 -5.63 5.30
C GLY A 76 -4.10 -4.68 5.44
N ILE A 77 -3.75 -4.28 6.67
CA ILE A 77 -2.62 -3.35 6.92
C ILE A 77 -1.28 -3.89 6.39
N ALA A 78 -1.18 -5.22 6.22
CA ALA A 78 0.00 -5.88 5.67
C ALA A 78 0.30 -5.48 4.21
N ASN A 79 -0.71 -5.09 3.42
CA ASN A 79 -0.52 -4.61 2.05
C ASN A 79 0.40 -3.39 2.04
N MET A 80 0.09 -2.42 2.90
CA MET A 80 0.84 -1.18 3.01
C MET A 80 2.21 -1.42 3.64
N ALA A 81 2.28 -2.23 4.71
CA ALA A 81 3.54 -2.56 5.36
C ALA A 81 4.54 -3.23 4.39
N THR A 82 4.05 -4.17 3.57
CA THR A 82 4.85 -4.84 2.53
C THR A 82 5.30 -3.85 1.46
N ALA A 83 4.41 -2.97 0.99
CA ALA A 83 4.77 -1.96 0.01
C ALA A 83 5.85 -0.99 0.53
N LEU A 84 5.73 -0.51 1.77
CA LEU A 84 6.74 0.36 2.39
C LEU A 84 8.09 -0.36 2.52
N ALA A 85 8.10 -1.63 2.94
CA ALA A 85 9.31 -2.43 3.07
C ALA A 85 10.00 -2.67 1.71
N ARG A 86 9.24 -3.03 0.66
CA ARG A 86 9.76 -3.22 -0.71
C ARG A 86 10.28 -1.93 -1.34
N LEU A 87 9.74 -0.78 -0.92
CA LEU A 87 10.23 0.55 -1.28
C LEU A 87 11.45 0.98 -0.44
N GLY A 88 11.98 0.12 0.43
CA GLY A 88 13.25 0.33 1.14
C GLY A 88 13.12 1.08 2.47
N LEU A 89 11.90 1.25 2.98
CA LEU A 89 11.66 1.87 4.29
C LEU A 89 11.77 0.84 5.42
N ARG A 90 12.42 1.23 6.51
CA ARG A 90 12.47 0.44 7.75
C ARG A 90 11.09 0.46 8.40
N THR A 91 10.35 -0.63 8.19
CA THR A 91 8.92 -0.72 8.49
C THR A 91 8.67 -1.57 9.73
N SER A 92 7.88 -1.07 10.67
CA SER A 92 7.46 -1.77 11.88
C SER A 92 5.94 -1.88 11.92
N LEU A 93 5.41 -3.06 12.24
CA LEU A 93 3.98 -3.34 12.24
C LEU A 93 3.57 -3.93 13.60
N ALA A 94 2.59 -3.30 14.23
CA ALA A 94 1.90 -3.83 15.40
C ALA A 94 0.55 -4.42 14.98
N ALA A 95 0.41 -5.74 15.08
CA ALA A 95 -0.82 -6.45 14.79
C ALA A 95 -0.99 -7.65 15.74
N ALA A 96 -2.21 -8.16 15.81
CA ALA A 96 -2.50 -9.45 16.44
C ALA A 96 -2.46 -10.55 15.38
N PHE A 97 -1.85 -11.68 15.72
CA PHE A 97 -1.82 -12.90 14.92
C PHE A 97 -2.43 -14.04 15.73
N GLY A 98 -3.17 -14.94 15.08
CA GLY A 98 -3.59 -16.19 15.71
C GLY A 98 -2.43 -17.16 15.87
N ASP A 99 -2.54 -18.13 16.78
CA ASP A 99 -1.63 -19.27 16.87
C ASP A 99 -2.01 -20.42 15.91
N ASP A 100 -2.78 -20.10 14.87
CA ASP A 100 -3.17 -20.99 13.79
C ASP A 100 -2.20 -20.91 12.59
N LYS A 101 -2.42 -21.78 11.60
CA LYS A 101 -1.56 -21.86 10.41
C LYS A 101 -1.61 -20.62 9.52
N TYR A 102 -2.70 -19.86 9.58
CA TYR A 102 -2.82 -18.62 8.82
C TYR A 102 -2.00 -17.52 9.48
N GLY A 103 -2.04 -17.43 10.81
CA GLY A 103 -1.22 -16.51 11.60
C GLY A 103 0.27 -16.81 11.46
N GLU A 104 0.67 -18.08 11.58
CA GLU A 104 2.06 -18.52 11.35
C GLU A 104 2.57 -18.13 9.97
N TYR A 105 1.79 -18.42 8.91
CA TYR A 105 2.16 -18.03 7.55
C TYR A 105 2.28 -16.51 7.38
N CYS A 106 1.31 -15.74 7.88
CA CYS A 106 1.34 -14.29 7.74
C CYS A 106 2.54 -13.69 8.50
N TRP A 107 2.85 -14.21 9.69
CA TRP A 107 4.02 -13.81 10.46
C TRP A 107 5.32 -14.07 9.68
N GLU A 108 5.53 -15.31 9.23
CA GLU A 108 6.73 -15.69 8.49
C GLU A 108 6.89 -14.89 7.18
N ALA A 109 5.79 -14.69 6.44
CA ALA A 109 5.80 -13.92 5.20
C ALA A 109 6.22 -12.46 5.43
N LEU A 110 5.71 -11.83 6.50
CA LEU A 110 6.01 -10.42 6.79
C LEU A 110 7.40 -10.23 7.41
N GLU A 111 7.74 -11.03 8.42
CA GLU A 111 9.02 -10.89 9.13
C GLU A 111 10.19 -11.42 8.30
N GLN A 112 10.12 -12.69 7.88
CA GLN A 112 11.25 -13.34 7.19
C GLN A 112 11.24 -13.05 5.69
N GLY A 113 10.05 -12.92 5.08
CA GLY A 113 9.91 -12.66 3.65
C GLY A 113 10.19 -11.21 3.28
N GLU A 114 9.60 -10.26 4.01
CA GLU A 114 9.67 -8.82 3.68
C GLU A 114 10.59 -8.02 4.62
N GLY A 115 11.07 -8.61 5.72
CA GLY A 115 11.95 -7.92 6.68
C GLY A 115 11.24 -6.88 7.55
N ILE A 116 9.92 -7.00 7.71
CA ILE A 116 9.12 -6.10 8.54
C ILE A 116 9.36 -6.42 10.02
N ASP A 117 9.61 -5.39 10.82
CA ASP A 117 9.74 -5.55 12.27
C ASP A 117 8.38 -5.83 12.91
N LEU A 118 8.19 -7.07 13.37
CA LEU A 118 7.00 -7.53 14.09
C LEU A 118 7.20 -7.57 15.62
N THR A 119 8.30 -7.02 16.15
CA THR A 119 8.51 -6.91 17.61
C THR A 119 7.32 -6.31 18.38
N PRO A 120 6.58 -5.29 17.87
CA PRO A 120 5.41 -4.76 18.57
C PRO A 120 4.11 -5.54 18.29
N SER A 121 4.17 -6.59 17.46
CA SER A 121 3.04 -7.51 17.23
C SER A 121 2.96 -8.58 18.32
N ARG A 122 1.86 -9.32 18.35
CA ARG A 122 1.64 -10.42 19.31
C ARG A 122 0.92 -11.60 18.69
N VAL A 123 1.16 -12.77 19.25
CA VAL A 123 0.38 -13.98 18.98
C VAL A 123 -0.67 -14.14 20.09
N VAL A 124 -1.92 -14.41 19.70
CA VAL A 124 -3.06 -14.52 20.61
C VAL A 124 -3.54 -15.97 20.65
N PRO A 125 -3.29 -16.72 21.74
CA PRO A 125 -3.64 -18.14 21.82
C PRO A 125 -5.14 -18.39 21.65
N GLY A 126 -5.49 -19.32 20.74
CA GLY A 126 -6.87 -19.72 20.47
C GLY A 126 -7.72 -18.66 19.75
N TRP A 127 -7.14 -17.53 19.32
CA TRP A 127 -7.82 -16.57 18.46
C TRP A 127 -7.62 -16.95 17.00
N HIS A 128 -8.73 -17.01 16.26
CA HIS A 128 -8.73 -17.40 14.86
C HIS A 128 -8.32 -16.20 13.98
N SER A 129 -7.32 -16.40 13.12
CA SER A 129 -6.82 -15.37 12.21
C SER A 129 -7.92 -14.88 11.25
N PRO A 130 -8.03 -13.58 11.01
CA PRO A 130 -8.95 -13.03 10.00
C PRO A 130 -8.60 -13.51 8.59
N VAL A 131 -9.61 -13.73 7.75
CA VAL A 131 -9.45 -14.18 6.36
C VAL A 131 -10.31 -13.31 5.45
N THR A 132 -9.77 -12.91 4.31
CA THR A 132 -10.53 -12.25 3.25
C THR A 132 -10.41 -13.05 1.96
N VAL A 133 -11.53 -13.29 1.30
CA VAL A 133 -11.54 -13.78 -0.08
C VAL A 133 -11.77 -12.59 -1.00
N SER A 134 -10.82 -12.30 -1.87
CA SER A 134 -10.95 -11.29 -2.94
C SER A 134 -11.16 -11.96 -4.29
N MET A 135 -12.06 -11.39 -5.10
CA MET A 135 -12.34 -11.84 -6.45
C MET A 135 -12.33 -10.63 -7.38
N ALA A 136 -11.44 -10.64 -8.36
CA ALA A 136 -11.37 -9.63 -9.41
C ALA A 136 -12.09 -10.09 -10.68
N TYR A 137 -13.03 -9.29 -11.16
CA TYR A 137 -13.80 -9.52 -12.39
C TYR A 137 -14.34 -8.19 -12.92
N GLU A 138 -14.52 -8.08 -14.23
CA GLU A 138 -15.08 -6.86 -14.87
C GLU A 138 -14.34 -5.55 -14.52
N GLY A 139 -13.04 -5.64 -14.21
CA GLY A 139 -12.22 -4.50 -13.80
C GLY A 139 -12.42 -4.04 -12.35
N GLU A 140 -13.31 -4.69 -11.61
CA GLU A 140 -13.63 -4.39 -10.22
C GLU A 140 -13.23 -5.55 -9.29
N ARG A 141 -13.33 -5.31 -7.98
CA ARG A 141 -13.13 -6.35 -6.96
C ARG A 141 -14.32 -6.49 -6.04
N THR A 142 -14.62 -7.71 -5.63
CA THR A 142 -15.54 -8.02 -4.54
C THR A 142 -14.82 -8.83 -3.48
N MET A 143 -15.07 -8.49 -2.21
CA MET A 143 -14.42 -9.13 -1.09
C MET A 143 -15.46 -9.68 -0.11
N VAL A 144 -15.13 -10.81 0.50
CA VAL A 144 -15.85 -11.37 1.65
C VAL A 144 -14.84 -11.63 2.75
N SER A 145 -15.01 -10.96 3.89
CA SER A 145 -14.10 -11.07 5.02
C SER A 145 -14.77 -11.79 6.19
N HIS A 146 -13.99 -12.60 6.89
CA HIS A 146 -14.33 -13.22 8.15
C HIS A 146 -13.27 -12.85 9.19
N GLY A 147 -13.70 -12.45 10.37
CA GLY A 147 -12.79 -12.17 11.48
C GLY A 147 -13.55 -11.86 12.77
N HIS A 148 -12.78 -11.79 13.85
CA HIS A 148 -13.23 -11.38 15.18
C HIS A 148 -12.30 -10.29 15.69
N GLU A 149 -12.82 -9.35 16.48
CA GLU A 149 -11.97 -8.38 17.19
C GLU A 149 -10.98 -9.16 18.06
N ALA A 150 -9.70 -8.85 17.93
CA ALA A 150 -8.67 -9.54 18.70
C ALA A 150 -8.88 -9.26 20.20
N PRO A 151 -8.84 -10.28 21.07
CA PRO A 151 -8.89 -10.08 22.51
C PRO A 151 -7.87 -9.01 22.94
N PRO A 152 -8.20 -8.09 23.85
CA PRO A 152 -7.23 -7.12 24.34
C PRO A 152 -6.00 -7.83 24.93
N PRO A 153 -4.81 -7.24 24.84
CA PRO A 153 -3.62 -7.84 25.42
C PRO A 153 -3.75 -7.95 26.95
N GLU A 154 -3.15 -8.99 27.54
CA GLU A 154 -3.17 -9.22 29.00
C GLU A 154 -2.47 -8.09 29.77
N GLU A 155 -1.38 -7.58 29.20
CA GLU A 155 -0.75 -6.34 29.62
C GLU A 155 -1.24 -5.19 28.72
N PRO A 156 -1.49 -3.99 29.27
CA PRO A 156 -1.91 -2.87 28.44
C PRO A 156 -0.85 -2.60 27.36
N ALA A 157 -1.29 -2.56 26.10
CA ALA A 157 -0.43 -2.17 24.99
C ALA A 157 0.24 -0.83 25.33
N PRO A 158 1.50 -0.62 24.92
CA PRO A 158 2.17 0.65 25.16
C PRO A 158 1.29 1.79 24.68
N GLU A 159 1.12 2.79 25.55
CA GLU A 159 0.25 3.92 25.34
C GLU A 159 0.55 4.73 24.07
N CYS A 160 1.75 4.57 23.51
CA CYS A 160 2.19 5.30 22.34
C CYS A 160 3.05 4.37 21.47
N PRO A 161 2.97 4.49 20.13
CA PRO A 161 3.86 3.76 19.25
C PRO A 161 5.34 4.02 19.52
N PRO A 162 6.22 3.09 19.08
CA PRO A 162 7.66 3.33 19.11
C PRO A 162 8.02 4.60 18.33
N PRO A 163 9.14 5.28 18.67
CA PRO A 163 9.62 6.40 17.89
C PRO A 163 9.78 6.02 16.42
N ALA A 164 9.12 6.75 15.52
CA ALA A 164 9.21 6.55 14.07
C ALA A 164 9.15 7.89 13.34
N ARG A 165 9.77 7.98 12.15
CA ARG A 165 9.70 9.20 11.33
C ARG A 165 8.28 9.49 10.87
N ALA A 166 7.54 8.44 10.51
CA ALA A 166 6.13 8.50 10.18
C ALA A 166 5.32 7.39 10.85
N CYS A 167 4.02 7.62 10.95
CA CYS A 167 3.03 6.59 11.22
C CYS A 167 1.97 6.61 10.13
N VAL A 168 1.43 5.46 9.75
CA VAL A 168 0.21 5.40 8.93
C VAL A 168 -0.96 4.96 9.79
N ALA A 169 -2.04 5.74 9.75
CA ALA A 169 -3.25 5.51 10.51
C ALA A 169 -4.43 5.22 9.57
N LEU A 170 -5.01 4.04 9.68
CA LEU A 170 -6.33 3.76 9.13
C LEU A 170 -7.36 4.27 10.15
N LEU A 171 -8.15 5.27 9.77
CA LEU A 171 -9.18 5.84 10.63
C LEU A 171 -10.37 4.88 10.75
N GLU A 172 -10.84 4.70 11.98
CA GLU A 172 -12.02 3.92 12.32
C GLU A 172 -13.18 4.86 12.71
N PRO A 173 -14.14 5.12 11.80
CA PRO A 173 -15.27 6.01 12.07
C PRO A 173 -16.01 5.64 13.36
N GLY A 174 -16.23 6.62 14.24
CA GLY A 174 -16.85 6.41 15.55
C GLY A 174 -15.97 5.77 16.64
N ARG A 175 -14.70 5.41 16.36
CA ARG A 175 -13.75 4.86 17.35
C ARG A 175 -12.55 5.79 17.54
N PRO A 176 -12.39 6.44 18.71
CA PRO A 176 -11.23 7.28 18.98
C PRO A 176 -9.91 6.49 18.98
N GLN A 177 -8.92 6.97 18.23
CA GLN A 177 -7.58 6.39 18.15
C GLN A 177 -6.54 7.32 18.81
N GLU A 178 -6.51 7.33 20.14
CA GLU A 178 -5.66 8.25 20.93
C GLU A 178 -4.16 8.18 20.59
N TRP A 179 -3.69 7.04 20.09
CA TRP A 179 -2.30 6.83 19.71
C TRP A 179 -1.86 7.80 18.60
N ILE A 180 -2.76 8.24 17.72
CA ILE A 180 -2.46 9.17 16.62
C ILE A 180 -1.95 10.50 17.18
N GLU A 181 -2.68 11.08 18.13
CA GLU A 181 -2.29 12.35 18.75
C GLU A 181 -0.98 12.18 19.55
N ARG A 182 -0.80 11.05 20.23
CA ARG A 182 0.43 10.76 20.98
C ARG A 182 1.64 10.64 20.07
N ALA A 183 1.50 9.97 18.92
CA ALA A 183 2.55 9.85 17.91
C ALA A 183 2.93 11.22 17.33
N ALA A 184 1.93 12.02 16.94
CA ALA A 184 2.15 13.37 16.43
C ALA A 184 2.88 14.27 17.43
N ARG A 185 2.49 14.23 18.72
CA ARG A 185 3.17 15.00 19.79
C ARG A 185 4.62 14.58 20.03
N ARG A 186 5.00 13.34 19.69
CA ARG A 186 6.39 12.85 19.73
C ARG A 186 7.19 13.18 18.47
N GLY A 187 6.59 13.87 17.51
CA GLY A 187 7.26 14.34 16.30
C GLY A 187 7.11 13.41 15.09
N SER A 188 6.35 12.32 15.19
CA SER A 188 6.07 11.47 14.04
C SER A 188 5.09 12.15 13.08
N ARG A 189 5.37 12.11 11.78
CA ARG A 189 4.43 12.57 10.74
C ARG A 189 3.35 11.52 10.54
N VAL A 190 2.10 11.83 10.87
CA VAL A 190 1.00 10.86 10.71
C VAL A 190 0.32 11.03 9.36
N PHE A 191 0.30 9.98 8.55
CA PHE A 191 -0.43 9.90 7.30
C PHE A 191 -1.72 9.13 7.56
N ALA A 192 -2.86 9.78 7.41
CA ALA A 192 -4.16 9.17 7.62
C ALA A 192 -4.73 8.65 6.30
N ASP A 193 -5.39 7.51 6.39
CA ASP A 193 -6.28 6.97 5.37
C ASP A 193 -7.59 6.54 6.04
N VAL A 194 -8.64 6.30 5.28
CA VAL A 194 -9.93 5.85 5.81
C VAL A 194 -10.45 4.69 4.97
N GLY A 195 -11.06 3.72 5.64
CA GLY A 195 -11.78 2.65 4.96
C GLY A 195 -13.21 3.05 4.60
N TRP A 196 -13.91 2.14 3.96
CA TRP A 196 -15.35 2.29 3.72
C TRP A 196 -16.13 2.34 5.04
N ASP A 197 -16.95 3.39 5.24
CA ASP A 197 -17.87 3.47 6.37
C ASP A 197 -19.12 2.62 6.11
N GLU A 198 -19.11 1.39 6.63
CA GLU A 198 -20.24 0.46 6.57
C GLU A 198 -21.53 1.00 7.21
N SER A 199 -21.42 1.92 8.18
CA SER A 199 -22.59 2.54 8.82
C SER A 199 -23.31 3.53 7.88
N GLY A 200 -22.62 3.98 6.83
CA GLY A 200 -23.13 4.97 5.90
C GLY A 200 -23.33 6.36 6.50
N ARG A 201 -22.81 6.62 7.70
CA ARG A 201 -22.97 7.92 8.38
C ARG A 201 -22.14 9.01 7.69
N TRP A 202 -20.90 8.69 7.32
CA TRP A 202 -19.94 9.62 6.75
C TRP A 202 -19.92 10.94 7.54
N ASP A 203 -19.72 10.81 8.86
CA ASP A 203 -19.80 11.91 9.82
C ASP A 203 -18.49 12.73 9.82
N PRO A 204 -18.52 14.03 9.47
CA PRO A 204 -17.32 14.85 9.47
C PRO A 204 -16.61 14.94 10.83
N ALA A 205 -17.30 14.63 11.94
CA ALA A 205 -16.69 14.57 13.27
C ALA A 205 -15.67 13.43 13.40
N ASP A 206 -15.83 12.35 12.62
CA ASP A 206 -14.87 11.23 12.59
C ASP A 206 -13.50 11.67 12.02
N LEU A 207 -13.46 12.80 11.29
CA LEU A 207 -12.24 13.38 10.74
C LEU A 207 -11.57 14.41 11.67
N ALA A 208 -12.04 14.62 12.89
CA ALA A 208 -11.47 15.62 13.80
C ALA A 208 -9.98 15.37 14.12
N VAL A 209 -9.54 14.11 14.12
CA VAL A 209 -8.14 13.72 14.37
C VAL A 209 -7.18 14.18 13.26
N LEU A 210 -7.70 14.55 12.08
CA LEU A 210 -6.88 15.03 10.96
C LEU A 210 -6.07 16.29 11.28
N GLU A 211 -6.51 17.10 12.25
CA GLU A 211 -5.73 18.25 12.74
C GLU A 211 -4.37 17.86 13.36
N ARG A 212 -4.20 16.58 13.70
CA ARG A 212 -2.94 16.02 14.24
C ARG A 212 -2.15 15.26 13.18
N CYS A 213 -2.66 15.16 11.96
CA CYS A 213 -2.05 14.44 10.86
C CYS A 213 -1.25 15.37 9.94
N GLU A 214 -0.25 14.83 9.25
CA GLU A 214 0.50 15.50 8.18
C GLU A 214 -0.29 15.47 6.85
N ALA A 215 -0.94 14.35 6.55
CA ALA A 215 -1.71 14.20 5.32
C ALA A 215 -2.92 13.26 5.50
N PHE A 216 -3.91 13.40 4.62
CA PHE A 216 -5.06 12.50 4.50
C PHE A 216 -5.24 12.07 3.05
N LEU A 217 -5.36 10.75 2.80
CA LEU A 217 -5.26 10.16 1.45
C LEU A 217 -6.48 9.32 0.99
N PRO A 218 -7.73 9.77 1.20
CA PRO A 218 -8.92 9.00 0.83
C PRO A 218 -9.06 8.81 -0.69
N ASN A 219 -9.91 7.87 -1.09
CA ASN A 219 -10.42 7.84 -2.46
C ASN A 219 -11.50 8.90 -2.69
N ALA A 220 -11.84 9.13 -3.97
CA ALA A 220 -12.82 10.11 -4.39
C ALA A 220 -14.19 9.93 -3.73
N GLU A 221 -14.67 8.70 -3.61
CA GLU A 221 -15.99 8.40 -3.04
C GLU A 221 -16.02 8.73 -1.55
N GLU A 222 -15.03 8.26 -0.79
CA GLU A 222 -14.86 8.58 0.63
C GLU A 222 -14.76 10.09 0.85
N ALA A 223 -13.87 10.76 0.09
CA ALA A 223 -13.64 12.20 0.20
C ALA A 223 -14.93 12.99 -0.07
N MET A 224 -15.65 12.66 -1.13
CA MET A 224 -16.90 13.33 -1.51
C MET A 224 -17.99 13.10 -0.47
N ARG A 225 -18.10 11.90 0.10
CA ARG A 225 -19.10 11.59 1.14
C ARG A 225 -18.86 12.33 2.45
N TYR A 226 -17.62 12.38 2.93
CA TYR A 226 -17.29 13.15 4.13
C TYR A 226 -17.46 14.66 3.94
N THR A 227 -17.11 15.18 2.75
CA THR A 227 -17.18 16.63 2.46
C THR A 227 -18.53 17.08 1.94
N ARG A 228 -19.43 16.16 1.59
CA ARG A 228 -20.71 16.44 0.93
C ARG A 228 -20.55 17.21 -0.38
N THR A 229 -19.52 16.85 -1.14
CA THR A 229 -19.22 17.42 -2.46
C THR A 229 -19.52 16.40 -3.57
N ASP A 230 -19.57 16.86 -4.82
CA ASP A 230 -19.83 16.06 -6.02
C ASP A 230 -18.61 15.99 -6.97
N CYS A 231 -17.47 16.54 -6.52
CA CYS A 231 -16.26 16.67 -7.32
C CYS A 231 -15.03 16.34 -6.47
N PRO A 232 -14.13 15.43 -6.91
CA PRO A 232 -12.93 15.06 -6.15
C PRO A 232 -12.01 16.25 -5.83
N ARG A 233 -11.90 17.22 -6.76
CA ARG A 233 -11.09 18.43 -6.54
C ARG A 233 -11.71 19.36 -5.50
N ALA A 234 -13.04 19.44 -5.46
CA ALA A 234 -13.75 20.20 -4.44
C ALA A 234 -13.61 19.52 -3.06
N ALA A 235 -13.72 18.18 -3.01
CA ALA A 235 -13.48 17.39 -1.82
C ALA A 235 -12.07 17.61 -1.26
N ALA A 236 -11.04 17.51 -2.10
CA ALA A 236 -9.65 17.72 -1.68
C ALA A 236 -9.42 19.12 -1.09
N ARG A 237 -10.02 20.17 -1.68
CA ARG A 237 -9.94 21.54 -1.15
C ARG A 237 -10.63 21.68 0.20
N ALA A 238 -11.82 21.09 0.36
CA ALA A 238 -12.52 21.10 1.65
C ALA A 238 -11.79 20.30 2.74
N LEU A 239 -11.09 19.23 2.37
CA LEU A 239 -10.26 18.46 3.30
C LEU A 239 -8.98 19.22 3.69
N ALA A 240 -8.41 20.05 2.80
CA ALA A 240 -7.24 20.87 3.10
C ALA A 240 -7.49 21.93 4.20
N ASP A 241 -8.76 22.22 4.52
CA ASP A 241 -9.14 23.04 5.69
C ASP A 241 -9.03 22.27 7.02
N LYS A 242 -8.89 20.93 6.98
CA LYS A 242 -8.87 20.02 8.14
C LYS A 242 -7.52 19.33 8.35
N VAL A 243 -6.73 19.18 7.29
CA VAL A 243 -5.42 18.53 7.31
C VAL A 243 -4.42 19.36 6.50
N PRO A 244 -3.13 19.39 6.87
CA PRO A 244 -2.12 20.16 6.12
C PRO A 244 -2.00 19.77 4.65
N LEU A 245 -2.20 18.49 4.31
CA LEU A 245 -2.11 17.97 2.94
C LEU A 245 -3.22 16.96 2.64
N ALA A 246 -4.14 17.33 1.76
CA ALA A 246 -5.19 16.43 1.30
C ALA A 246 -4.83 15.83 -0.06
N VAL A 247 -4.92 14.51 -0.20
CA VAL A 247 -4.69 13.78 -1.45
C VAL A 247 -5.92 12.93 -1.73
N VAL A 248 -6.52 13.09 -2.90
CA VAL A 248 -7.71 12.33 -3.31
C VAL A 248 -7.35 11.46 -4.50
N THR A 249 -7.44 10.14 -4.32
CA THR A 249 -7.25 9.17 -5.42
C THR A 249 -8.53 9.02 -6.24
N MET A 250 -8.40 8.84 -7.55
CA MET A 250 -9.52 8.86 -8.50
C MET A 250 -9.50 7.65 -9.46
N GLY A 251 -8.91 6.54 -9.02
CA GLY A 251 -8.77 5.32 -9.82
C GLY A 251 -8.03 5.59 -11.14
N GLU A 252 -8.64 5.19 -12.26
CA GLU A 252 -8.12 5.41 -13.62
C GLU A 252 -7.93 6.89 -14.00
N ARG A 253 -8.48 7.84 -13.24
CA ARG A 253 -8.29 9.28 -13.46
C ARG A 253 -7.06 9.84 -12.73
N GLY A 254 -6.36 9.03 -11.94
CA GLY A 254 -5.14 9.42 -11.24
C GLY A 254 -5.39 9.98 -9.84
N ALA A 255 -4.68 11.05 -9.46
CA ALA A 255 -4.80 11.64 -8.13
C ALA A 255 -4.66 13.17 -8.16
N TYR A 256 -5.28 13.83 -7.19
CA TYR A 256 -5.24 15.28 -7.01
C TYR A 256 -4.90 15.61 -5.56
N ALA A 257 -3.99 16.56 -5.34
CA ALA A 257 -3.54 16.97 -4.01
C ALA A 257 -3.59 18.48 -3.82
N VAL A 258 -3.82 18.89 -2.58
CA VAL A 258 -3.85 20.27 -2.11
C VAL A 258 -3.05 20.36 -0.81
N ASP A 259 -1.97 21.14 -0.82
CA ASP A 259 -1.26 21.53 0.41
C ASP A 259 -1.89 22.81 0.96
N GLY A 260 -2.62 22.70 2.06
CA GLY A 260 -3.29 23.83 2.71
C GLY A 260 -2.33 24.84 3.34
N ARG A 261 -1.07 24.44 3.60
CA ARG A 261 -0.04 25.32 4.19
C ARG A 261 0.52 26.29 3.17
N THR A 262 0.72 25.82 1.94
CA THR A 262 1.40 26.58 0.87
C THR A 262 0.44 27.06 -0.21
N GLY A 263 -0.74 26.45 -0.32
CA GLY A 263 -1.66 26.63 -1.46
C GLY A 263 -1.22 25.87 -2.72
N GLU A 264 -0.15 25.08 -2.65
CA GLU A 264 0.32 24.26 -3.77
C GLU A 264 -0.74 23.19 -4.10
N THR A 265 -0.94 22.95 -5.41
CA THR A 265 -1.79 21.86 -5.88
C THR A 265 -1.03 21.04 -6.92
N ALA A 266 -1.30 19.74 -6.94
CA ALA A 266 -0.73 18.83 -7.93
C ALA A 266 -1.81 17.89 -8.43
N GLU A 267 -1.78 17.61 -9.74
CA GLU A 267 -2.61 16.59 -10.36
C GLU A 267 -1.73 15.71 -11.24
N VAL A 268 -1.92 14.40 -11.13
CA VAL A 268 -1.23 13.40 -11.95
C VAL A 268 -2.24 12.41 -12.50
N PRO A 269 -2.33 12.23 -13.83
CA PRO A 269 -3.20 11.21 -14.42
C PRO A 269 -2.70 9.80 -14.08
N ALA A 270 -3.60 8.82 -14.06
CA ALA A 270 -3.19 7.43 -13.87
C ALA A 270 -2.36 6.94 -15.05
N ILE A 271 -1.44 6.02 -14.78
CA ILE A 271 -0.76 5.25 -15.82
C ILE A 271 -1.75 4.20 -16.32
N THR A 272 -2.05 4.21 -17.62
CA THR A 272 -2.92 3.20 -18.22
C THR A 272 -2.19 1.85 -18.30
N VAL A 273 -2.78 0.84 -17.67
CA VAL A 273 -2.26 -0.53 -17.62
C VAL A 273 -3.44 -1.51 -17.77
N GLU A 274 -3.16 -2.74 -18.20
CA GLU A 274 -4.13 -3.82 -18.13
C GLU A 274 -4.18 -4.33 -16.69
N ALA A 275 -5.30 -4.10 -16.00
CA ALA A 275 -5.46 -4.50 -14.60
C ALA A 275 -5.87 -5.97 -14.50
N LEU A 276 -5.09 -6.74 -13.73
CA LEU A 276 -5.41 -8.11 -13.33
C LEU A 276 -6.27 -8.12 -12.05
N ASP A 277 -5.86 -7.36 -11.04
CA ASP A 277 -6.55 -7.28 -9.75
C ASP A 277 -6.26 -5.95 -9.03
N PRO A 278 -7.27 -5.10 -8.76
CA PRO A 278 -7.08 -3.83 -8.07
C PRO A 278 -6.96 -3.94 -6.54
N THR A 279 -7.00 -5.16 -5.96
CA THR A 279 -6.93 -5.37 -4.51
C THR A 279 -5.61 -4.84 -3.93
N GLY A 280 -5.70 -3.94 -2.94
CA GLY A 280 -4.54 -3.34 -2.27
C GLY A 280 -3.89 -2.16 -3.01
N ALA A 281 -4.40 -1.75 -4.17
CA ALA A 281 -3.80 -0.65 -4.94
C ALA A 281 -3.79 0.70 -4.19
N GLY A 282 -4.82 0.96 -3.36
CA GLY A 282 -4.87 2.13 -2.47
C GLY A 282 -3.75 2.10 -1.43
N ASP A 283 -3.52 0.95 -0.79
CA ASP A 283 -2.44 0.76 0.19
C ASP A 283 -1.06 1.01 -0.44
N VAL A 284 -0.85 0.50 -1.66
CA VAL A 284 0.39 0.69 -2.42
C VAL A 284 0.57 2.14 -2.86
N PHE A 285 -0.51 2.85 -3.19
CA PHE A 285 -0.49 4.28 -3.45
C PHE A 285 -0.03 5.07 -2.22
N VAL A 286 -0.65 4.80 -1.06
CA VAL A 286 -0.28 5.47 0.21
C VAL A 286 1.19 5.20 0.54
N ALA A 287 1.66 3.95 0.39
CA ALA A 287 3.06 3.61 0.62
C ALA A 287 4.03 4.38 -0.29
N GLY A 288 3.72 4.48 -1.58
CA GLY A 288 4.50 5.28 -2.53
C GLY A 288 4.51 6.77 -2.16
N PHE A 289 3.35 7.31 -1.76
CA PHE A 289 3.24 8.70 -1.34
C PHE A 289 4.06 9.00 -0.08
N VAL A 290 3.96 8.15 0.94
CA VAL A 290 4.72 8.25 2.21
C VAL A 290 6.22 8.21 1.92
N THR A 291 6.66 7.31 1.03
CA THR A 291 8.06 7.21 0.61
C THR A 291 8.57 8.53 0.04
N GLY A 292 7.86 9.10 -0.95
CA GLY A 292 8.25 10.38 -1.54
C GLY A 292 8.17 11.55 -0.57
N ALA A 293 7.19 11.54 0.35
CA ALA A 293 7.03 12.56 1.37
C ALA A 293 8.18 12.53 2.39
N LEU A 294 8.65 11.35 2.77
CA LEU A 294 9.79 11.16 3.68
C LEU A 294 11.14 11.44 3.00
N ALA A 295 11.25 11.18 1.70
CA ALA A 295 12.42 11.49 0.88
C ALA A 295 12.55 12.98 0.50
N GLY A 296 11.51 13.77 0.80
CA GLY A 296 11.50 15.22 0.56
C GLY A 296 11.26 15.62 -0.89
N TRP A 297 10.63 14.75 -1.70
CA TRP A 297 10.35 15.05 -3.10
C TRP A 297 9.32 16.18 -3.27
N PRO A 298 9.29 16.90 -4.40
CA PRO A 298 8.21 17.82 -4.75
C PRO A 298 6.83 17.13 -4.74
N LEU A 299 5.75 17.87 -4.43
CA LEU A 299 4.40 17.29 -4.29
C LEU A 299 3.97 16.53 -5.56
N ALA A 300 4.23 17.13 -6.73
CA ALA A 300 4.00 16.53 -8.03
C ALA A 300 4.68 15.16 -8.23
N ASP A 301 5.88 14.98 -7.69
CA ASP A 301 6.69 13.76 -7.83
C ASP A 301 6.23 12.70 -6.82
N ARG A 302 5.81 13.11 -5.62
CA ARG A 302 5.16 12.22 -4.64
C ARG A 302 3.91 11.58 -5.24
N LEU A 303 3.04 12.38 -5.86
CA LEU A 303 1.82 11.88 -6.52
C LEU A 303 2.16 10.97 -7.70
N ALA A 304 3.14 11.34 -8.50
CA ALA A 304 3.54 10.54 -9.66
C ALA A 304 4.09 9.17 -9.25
N PHE A 305 4.96 9.15 -8.24
CA PHE A 305 5.50 7.90 -7.71
C PHE A 305 4.42 7.01 -7.10
N ALA A 306 3.53 7.58 -6.28
CA ALA A 306 2.39 6.85 -5.71
C ALA A 306 1.47 6.26 -6.79
N GLY A 307 1.17 7.03 -7.84
CA GLY A 307 0.39 6.55 -8.98
C GLY A 307 1.10 5.43 -9.76
N LEU A 308 2.44 5.52 -9.89
CA LEU A 308 3.25 4.48 -10.53
C LEU A 308 3.26 3.18 -9.72
N THR A 309 3.49 3.25 -8.42
CA THR A 309 3.53 2.04 -7.58
C THR A 309 2.18 1.32 -7.60
N ALA A 310 1.07 2.05 -7.54
CA ALA A 310 -0.27 1.50 -7.67
C ALA A 310 -0.53 0.92 -9.06
N ALA A 311 -0.13 1.60 -10.15
CA ALA A 311 -0.30 1.08 -11.50
C ALA A 311 0.50 -0.20 -11.77
N LEU A 312 1.68 -0.34 -11.16
CA LEU A 312 2.45 -1.58 -11.23
C LEU A 312 1.85 -2.70 -10.38
N SER A 313 1.12 -2.37 -9.31
CA SER A 313 0.52 -3.39 -8.46
C SER A 313 -0.72 -4.03 -9.08
N VAL A 314 -1.57 -3.24 -9.74
CA VAL A 314 -2.83 -3.78 -10.31
C VAL A 314 -2.63 -4.78 -11.45
N GLN A 315 -1.42 -4.89 -12.00
CA GLN A 315 -1.08 -5.85 -13.08
C GLN A 315 -0.81 -7.27 -12.57
N GLU A 316 -0.88 -7.49 -11.26
CA GLU A 316 -0.45 -8.73 -10.60
C GLU A 316 -1.55 -9.25 -9.66
N PHE A 317 -1.35 -10.44 -9.06
CA PHE A 317 -2.24 -10.91 -8.00
C PHE A 317 -2.22 -9.90 -6.85
N GLY A 318 -3.40 -9.40 -6.45
CA GLY A 318 -3.55 -8.29 -5.52
C GLY A 318 -3.07 -8.57 -4.10
N GLY A 319 -3.44 -7.69 -3.16
CA GLY A 319 -2.96 -7.74 -1.79
C GLY A 319 -1.46 -7.45 -1.71
N SER A 320 -0.79 -7.91 -0.65
CA SER A 320 0.64 -7.61 -0.41
C SER A 320 1.58 -8.15 -1.50
N LEU A 321 1.19 -9.21 -2.23
CA LEU A 321 1.98 -9.78 -3.33
C LEU A 321 2.19 -8.79 -4.47
N SER A 322 1.21 -7.93 -4.70
CA SER A 322 1.16 -6.99 -5.82
C SER A 322 2.12 -5.80 -5.67
N ALA A 323 2.62 -5.51 -4.47
CA ALA A 323 3.43 -4.32 -4.24
C ALA A 323 4.77 -4.39 -5.02
N PRO A 324 5.11 -3.39 -5.85
CA PRO A 324 6.37 -3.42 -6.60
C PRO A 324 7.57 -3.10 -5.71
N GLY A 325 8.74 -3.64 -6.07
CA GLY A 325 10.02 -3.18 -5.57
C GLY A 325 10.73 -2.25 -6.56
N TRP A 326 11.91 -1.78 -6.17
CA TRP A 326 12.72 -0.87 -6.98
C TRP A 326 13.15 -1.43 -8.32
N VAL A 327 13.29 -2.76 -8.45
CA VAL A 327 13.68 -3.36 -9.73
C VAL A 327 12.52 -3.36 -10.72
N GLU A 328 11.27 -3.57 -10.30
CA GLU A 328 10.10 -3.38 -11.18
C GLU A 328 9.99 -1.93 -11.65
N ILE A 329 10.15 -0.98 -10.72
CA ILE A 329 10.08 0.46 -11.02
C ILE A 329 11.18 0.83 -12.03
N ALA A 330 12.38 0.31 -11.85
CA ALA A 330 13.49 0.55 -12.78
C ALA A 330 13.25 -0.08 -14.15
N ALA A 331 12.74 -1.32 -14.20
CA ALA A 331 12.39 -2.00 -15.44
C ALA A 331 11.30 -1.23 -16.19
N TRP A 332 10.25 -0.77 -15.50
CA TRP A 332 9.21 0.08 -16.07
C TRP A 332 9.81 1.36 -16.65
N TRP A 333 10.67 2.05 -15.90
CA TRP A 333 11.26 3.32 -16.36
C TRP A 333 12.13 3.14 -17.61
N GLN A 334 12.96 2.08 -17.63
CA GLN A 334 13.75 1.72 -18.81
C GLN A 334 12.87 1.38 -20.02
N HIS A 335 11.81 0.61 -19.80
CA HIS A 335 10.88 0.21 -20.85
C HIS A 335 10.17 1.42 -21.46
N VAL A 336 9.60 2.30 -20.64
CA VAL A 336 8.91 3.51 -21.12
C VAL A 336 9.86 4.40 -21.92
N ARG A 337 11.13 4.53 -21.50
CA ARG A 337 12.13 5.32 -22.24
C ARG A 337 12.59 4.71 -23.56
N SER A 338 12.30 3.44 -23.82
CA SER A 338 12.71 2.76 -25.06
C SER A 338 11.79 3.05 -26.26
N PHE A 339 10.63 3.66 -26.02
CA PHE A 339 9.67 4.00 -27.06
C PHE A 339 9.91 5.42 -27.62
N ASP A 340 9.97 5.54 -28.94
CA ASP A 340 10.22 6.80 -29.65
C ASP A 340 9.01 7.76 -29.68
N ASP A 341 7.80 7.25 -29.42
CA ASP A 341 6.51 7.97 -29.54
C ASP A 341 5.93 8.44 -28.21
N GLN A 342 6.70 8.36 -27.12
CA GLN A 342 6.21 8.77 -25.80
C GLN A 342 5.99 10.28 -25.72
N SER A 343 4.88 10.64 -25.07
CA SER A 343 4.59 12.04 -24.76
C SER A 343 5.75 12.65 -23.97
N PRO A 344 6.38 13.72 -24.47
CA PRO A 344 7.46 14.40 -23.75
C PRO A 344 7.02 14.93 -22.38
N ALA A 345 5.72 15.21 -22.20
CA ALA A 345 5.18 15.62 -20.91
C ALA A 345 5.15 14.47 -19.89
N THR A 346 4.84 13.25 -20.34
CA THR A 346 4.86 12.05 -19.50
C THR A 346 6.29 11.71 -19.09
N LEU A 347 7.24 11.68 -20.04
CA LEU A 347 8.64 11.45 -19.72
C LEU A 347 9.20 12.47 -18.73
N ARG A 348 8.86 13.75 -18.89
CA ARG A 348 9.26 14.80 -17.93
C ARG A 348 8.67 14.59 -16.53
N ARG A 349 7.43 14.08 -16.41
CA ARG A 349 6.79 13.83 -15.11
C ARG A 349 7.52 12.78 -14.28
N TYR A 350 8.14 11.80 -14.93
CA TYR A 350 8.84 10.70 -14.27
C TYR A 350 10.37 10.83 -14.31
N ALA A 351 10.90 11.90 -14.92
CA ALA A 351 12.35 12.12 -15.05
C ALA A 351 13.08 12.21 -13.70
N PHE A 352 12.40 12.56 -12.60
CA PHE A 352 13.00 12.53 -11.26
C PHE A 352 13.51 11.14 -10.87
N LEU A 353 12.97 10.07 -11.48
CA LEU A 353 13.44 8.70 -11.28
C LEU A 353 14.89 8.50 -11.74
N ASP A 354 15.41 9.30 -12.67
CA ASP A 354 16.84 9.22 -13.07
C ASP A 354 17.78 9.58 -11.91
N GLY A 355 17.33 10.41 -10.97
CA GLY A 355 18.08 10.77 -9.76
C GLY A 355 17.89 9.78 -8.61
N VAL A 356 16.94 8.86 -8.71
CA VAL A 356 16.60 7.89 -7.66
C VAL A 356 17.13 6.51 -8.04
N LEU A 357 16.82 6.04 -9.25
CA LEU A 357 17.09 4.68 -9.68
C LEU A 357 18.58 4.43 -9.96
N PRO A 358 19.08 3.21 -9.69
CA PRO A 358 20.45 2.86 -10.02
C PRO A 358 20.64 2.77 -11.53
N ALA A 359 21.83 3.10 -12.01
CA ALA A 359 22.16 3.11 -13.45
C ALA A 359 22.04 1.73 -14.14
N ALA A 360 22.07 0.63 -13.37
CA ALA A 360 21.92 -0.73 -13.87
C ALA A 360 20.72 -1.41 -13.20
N ALA A 361 19.64 -1.60 -13.95
CA ALA A 361 18.56 -2.53 -13.58
C ALA A 361 18.76 -3.85 -14.34
N ARG A 362 18.47 -4.98 -13.67
CA ARG A 362 18.48 -6.29 -14.33
C ARG A 362 17.27 -6.42 -15.27
N PRO A 363 17.38 -7.21 -16.36
CA PRO A 363 16.24 -7.51 -17.20
C PRO A 363 15.23 -8.43 -16.51
N TRP A 364 13.96 -8.19 -16.83
CA TRP A 364 12.75 -8.95 -16.50
C TRP A 364 12.83 -10.44 -16.87
N PRO A 365 12.13 -11.36 -16.16
CA PRO A 365 11.19 -11.15 -15.06
C PRO A 365 11.81 -11.21 -13.64
N LEU A 366 11.20 -10.46 -12.73
CA LEU A 366 11.45 -10.54 -11.30
C LEU A 366 10.54 -11.61 -10.70
N ARG A 367 11.11 -12.62 -10.04
CA ARG A 367 10.30 -13.62 -9.33
C ARG A 367 9.71 -12.96 -8.08
N ARG A 368 8.43 -12.60 -8.12
CA ARG A 368 7.64 -12.27 -6.92
C ARG A 368 7.37 -13.54 -6.11
N ALA A 369 7.03 -13.37 -4.84
CA ALA A 369 6.66 -14.47 -3.96
C ALA A 369 5.61 -15.37 -4.63
N LEU A 370 5.81 -16.69 -4.54
CA LEU A 370 4.83 -17.64 -5.08
C LEU A 370 3.53 -17.47 -4.29
N PRO A 371 2.39 -17.26 -4.96
CA PRO A 371 1.16 -16.80 -4.33
C PRO A 371 0.42 -17.98 -3.68
N THR A 372 1.09 -18.87 -2.95
CA THR A 372 0.47 -20.07 -2.41
C THR A 372 1.04 -20.42 -1.04
N LEU A 373 0.18 -20.90 -0.14
CA LEU A 373 0.59 -21.62 1.07
C LEU A 373 1.36 -22.90 0.68
N GLY A 374 2.69 -22.78 0.58
CA GLY A 374 3.62 -23.90 0.52
C GLY A 374 3.58 -24.75 -0.76
N PHE A 375 4.44 -24.44 -1.72
CA PHE A 375 5.12 -25.51 -2.45
C PHE A 375 6.29 -25.98 -1.59
N ARG A 376 6.30 -27.26 -1.19
CA ARG A 376 7.52 -27.85 -0.63
C ARG A 376 8.61 -27.68 -1.68
N ARG A 377 9.72 -27.02 -1.33
CA ARG A 377 10.93 -27.09 -2.16
C ARG A 377 11.26 -28.58 -2.31
N ALA A 378 11.23 -29.08 -3.55
CA ALA A 378 11.65 -30.44 -3.87
C ALA A 378 13.15 -30.61 -3.61
#